data_AF-A0A415U1R9-F1
#
_entry.id   AF-A0A415U1R9-F1
#
_cell.length_a   1.000
_cell.length_b   1.000
_cell.length_c   1.000
_cell.angle_alpha   90.00
_cell.angle_beta   90.00
_cell.angle_gamma   90.00
#
_symmetry.space_group_name_H-M   'P 1'
#
loop_
_entity.id
_entity.type
_entity.pdbx_description
1 polymer ?
#
loop_
_entity_poly.entity_id
_entity_poly.type
_entity_poly.pdbx_seq_one_letter_code
_entity_poly.pdbx_strand_id
1 'polypeptide(L)'
;MREIDITKKLINCCDELIIDDEKRSIEATYELWMDVDKYFGTKTRNDPSAWVNFYTFWHFDNPVDITALMILDGDDSCEEKEWELTQEEKEFFHKMMEDYCMQKNGCTLREFFDRELG
;
A
#
# COMPACT_ATOMS: atom_id res chain seq x y z
N MET A 1 1.43 2.94 -17.61
CA MET A 1 0.51 4.04 -17.96
C MET A 1 -0.66 3.92 -17.01
N ARG A 2 -0.98 4.97 -16.25
CA ARG A 2 -2.13 4.97 -15.34
C ARG A 2 -3.33 5.48 -16.11
N GLU A 3 -4.27 4.60 -16.41
CA GLU A 3 -5.51 4.94 -17.15
C GLU A 3 -6.65 5.33 -16.21
N ILE A 4 -6.50 5.03 -14.92
CA ILE A 4 -7.46 5.37 -13.88
C ILE A 4 -6.77 6.10 -12.74
N ASP A 5 -7.54 7.00 -12.12
CA ASP A 5 -7.17 7.64 -10.86
C ASP A 5 -7.60 6.75 -9.70
N ILE A 6 -6.62 6.21 -8.99
CA ILE A 6 -6.79 5.27 -7.87
C ILE A 6 -7.43 5.94 -6.66
N THR A 7 -7.22 7.25 -6.45
CA THR A 7 -7.76 8.01 -5.33
C THR A 7 -9.29 8.14 -5.37
N LYS A 8 -9.88 7.85 -6.54
CA LYS A 8 -11.33 7.83 -6.79
C LYS A 8 -11.92 6.42 -6.85
N LYS A 9 -11.18 5.39 -6.43
CA LYS A 9 -11.61 3.98 -6.46
C LYS A 9 -11.94 3.45 -5.08
N LEU A 10 -12.66 2.33 -5.07
CA LEU A 10 -12.92 1.58 -3.86
C LEU A 10 -11.69 0.72 -3.54
N ILE A 11 -11.02 1.08 -2.46
CA ILE A 11 -9.81 0.42 -1.96
C ILE A 11 -9.92 0.40 -0.45
N ASN A 12 -9.57 -0.72 0.15
CA ASN A 12 -9.59 -0.88 1.59
C ASN A 12 -8.21 -1.31 2.07
N CYS A 13 -7.68 -0.64 3.09
CA CYS A 13 -6.60 -1.21 3.88
C CYS A 13 -7.13 -2.47 4.56
N CYS A 14 -6.39 -3.57 4.45
CA CYS A 14 -6.73 -4.86 5.03
C CYS A 14 -5.60 -5.35 5.94
N ASP A 15 -5.89 -6.40 6.70
CA ASP A 15 -4.93 -7.10 7.57
C ASP A 15 -4.31 -6.22 8.68
N GLU A 16 -3.26 -6.73 9.32
CA GLU A 16 -2.53 -6.03 10.38
C GLU A 16 -1.52 -5.05 9.77
N LEU A 17 -1.31 -3.91 10.44
CA LEU A 17 -0.22 -3.01 10.12
C LEU A 17 1.09 -3.60 10.63
N ILE A 18 2.08 -3.79 9.76
CA ILE A 18 3.34 -4.46 10.10
C ILE A 18 4.43 -3.41 10.30
N ILE A 19 5.10 -3.45 11.43
CA ILE A 19 6.22 -2.54 11.73
C ILE A 19 7.53 -3.20 11.31
N ASP A 20 8.34 -2.46 10.58
CA ASP A 20 9.74 -2.79 10.27
C ASP A 20 10.63 -1.77 11.00
N ASP A 21 11.25 -2.19 12.10
CA ASP A 21 12.14 -1.33 12.92
C ASP A 21 13.42 -0.96 12.16
N GLU A 22 14.00 -1.91 11.42
CA GLU A 22 15.24 -1.67 10.66
C GLU A 22 15.02 -0.63 9.57
N LYS A 23 13.89 -0.71 8.85
CA LYS A 23 13.50 0.26 7.83
C LYS A 23 12.78 1.49 8.38
N ARG A 24 12.47 1.50 9.68
CA ARG A 24 11.69 2.55 10.36
C ARG A 24 10.38 2.88 9.63
N SER A 25 9.65 1.82 9.26
CA SER A 25 8.45 1.94 8.44
C SER A 25 7.28 1.10 8.95
N ILE A 26 6.07 1.48 8.54
CA ILE A 26 4.85 0.69 8.73
C ILE A 26 4.34 0.27 7.35
N GLU A 27 4.16 -1.03 7.15
CA GLU A 27 3.54 -1.61 5.96
C GLU A 27 2.02 -1.72 6.12
N ALA A 28 1.29 -1.39 5.05
CA ALA A 28 -0.14 -1.64 4.90
C ALA A 28 -0.41 -2.41 3.61
N THR A 29 -1.34 -3.36 3.67
CA THR A 29 -1.82 -4.16 2.52
C THR A 29 -3.21 -3.68 2.12
N TYR A 30 -3.56 -3.83 0.83
CA TYR A 30 -4.83 -3.33 0.31
C TYR A 30 -5.62 -4.36 -0.50
N GLU A 31 -6.92 -4.40 -0.26
CA GLU A 31 -7.89 -4.98 -1.19
C GLU A 31 -8.26 -3.96 -2.27
N LEU A 32 -7.92 -4.29 -3.51
CA LEU A 32 -8.13 -3.41 -4.66
C LEU A 32 -9.40 -3.78 -5.43
N TRP A 33 -10.52 -3.14 -5.10
CA TRP A 33 -11.81 -3.33 -5.79
C TRP A 33 -11.94 -2.45 -7.04
N MET A 34 -10.94 -2.54 -7.92
CA MET A 34 -10.84 -1.75 -9.15
C MET A 34 -10.03 -2.48 -10.23
N ASP A 35 -9.97 -1.90 -11.44
CA ASP A 35 -9.27 -2.49 -12.59
C ASP A 35 -7.74 -2.33 -12.44
N VAL A 36 -7.10 -3.31 -11.78
CA VAL A 36 -5.65 -3.35 -11.53
C VAL A 36 -4.82 -3.20 -12.80
N ASP A 37 -5.28 -3.79 -13.91
CA ASP A 37 -4.57 -3.75 -15.18
C ASP A 37 -4.50 -2.31 -15.74
N LYS A 38 -5.54 -1.51 -15.55
CA LYS A 38 -5.56 -0.10 -15.95
C LYS A 38 -4.69 0.81 -15.08
N TYR A 39 -4.49 0.47 -13.82
CA TYR A 39 -3.65 1.27 -12.94
C TYR A 39 -2.17 0.86 -13.07
N PHE A 40 -1.89 -0.43 -12.97
CA PHE A 40 -0.52 -0.96 -12.96
C PHE A 40 0.05 -1.22 -14.36
N GLY A 41 -0.80 -1.32 -15.38
CA GLY A 41 -0.39 -1.73 -16.73
C GLY A 41 -0.13 -3.23 -16.87
N THR A 42 -0.69 -4.04 -15.98
CA THR A 42 -0.61 -5.51 -15.97
C THR A 42 -1.64 -6.12 -16.92
N LYS A 43 -1.69 -7.46 -16.99
CA LYS A 43 -2.65 -8.22 -17.82
C LYS A 43 -3.32 -9.37 -17.05
N THR A 44 -3.53 -9.19 -15.76
CA THR A 44 -4.12 -10.21 -14.85
C THR A 44 -5.49 -10.69 -15.33
N ARG A 45 -6.27 -9.83 -15.99
CA ARG A 45 -7.57 -10.23 -16.55
C ARG A 45 -7.49 -11.35 -17.59
N ASN A 46 -6.35 -11.48 -18.29
CA ASN A 46 -6.15 -12.49 -19.31
C ASN A 46 -5.50 -13.78 -18.77
N ASP A 47 -5.10 -13.78 -17.50
CA ASP A 47 -4.41 -14.88 -16.87
C ASP A 47 -4.99 -15.14 -15.46
N PRO A 48 -5.84 -16.16 -15.29
CA PRO A 48 -6.52 -16.40 -14.02
C PRO A 48 -5.59 -16.86 -12.90
N SER A 49 -4.36 -17.27 -13.21
CA SER A 49 -3.36 -17.56 -12.18
C SER A 49 -2.59 -16.31 -11.77
N ALA A 50 -2.76 -15.16 -12.42
CA ALA A 50 -2.05 -13.94 -12.09
C ALA A 50 -2.89 -12.99 -11.23
N TRP A 51 -2.31 -12.44 -10.17
CA TRP A 51 -2.94 -11.42 -9.33
C TRP A 51 -1.92 -10.37 -8.87
N VAL A 52 -2.44 -9.21 -8.46
CA VAL A 52 -1.62 -8.12 -7.94
C VAL A 52 -1.78 -8.06 -6.43
N ASN A 53 -0.65 -8.11 -5.73
CA ASN A 53 -0.52 -7.67 -4.34
C ASN A 53 0.01 -6.23 -4.33
N PHE A 54 -0.53 -5.39 -3.47
CA PHE A 54 -0.15 -3.97 -3.37
C PHE A 54 0.03 -3.56 -1.91
N TYR A 55 1.17 -2.92 -1.67
CA TYR A 55 1.61 -2.51 -0.35
C TYR A 55 2.01 -1.04 -0.37
N THR A 56 1.77 -0.35 0.74
CA THR A 56 2.37 0.97 0.99
C THR A 56 3.14 0.96 2.28
N PHE A 57 4.19 1.76 2.32
CA PHE A 57 5.08 1.88 3.45
C PHE A 57 5.07 3.33 3.91
N TRP A 58 4.62 3.56 5.15
CA TRP A 58 4.75 4.84 5.81
C TRP A 58 6.11 4.90 6.49
N HIS A 59 6.91 5.89 6.13
CA HIS A 59 8.27 6.06 6.64
C HIS A 59 8.30 7.14 7.71
N PHE A 60 8.92 6.80 8.84
CA PHE A 60 9.03 7.68 9.99
C PHE A 60 10.02 8.84 9.80
N ASP A 61 10.84 8.78 8.76
CA ASP A 61 11.90 9.75 8.49
C ASP A 61 11.38 11.19 8.37
N ASN A 62 12.28 12.17 8.44
CA ASN A 62 11.95 13.57 8.23
C ASN A 62 12.56 14.05 6.89
N PRO A 63 11.76 14.32 5.85
CA PRO A 63 10.30 14.39 5.86
C PRO A 63 9.62 13.01 5.87
N VAL A 64 8.43 12.93 6.48
CA VAL A 64 7.56 11.76 6.41
C VAL A 64 7.22 11.49 4.94
N ASP A 65 7.31 10.24 4.52
CA ASP A 65 7.01 9.83 3.15
C ASP A 65 6.19 8.54 3.10
N ILE A 66 5.50 8.34 1.97
CA ILE A 66 4.85 7.07 1.61
C ILE A 66 5.50 6.56 0.32
N THR A 67 5.96 5.31 0.36
CA THR A 67 6.32 4.56 -0.85
C THR A 67 5.35 3.40 -1.07
N ALA A 68 5.38 2.80 -2.26
CA ALA A 68 4.54 1.65 -2.57
C ALA A 68 5.30 0.57 -3.33
N LEU A 69 4.85 -0.67 -3.15
CA LEU A 69 5.34 -1.85 -3.84
C LEU A 69 4.15 -2.55 -4.48
N MET A 70 4.31 -2.91 -5.75
CA MET A 70 3.39 -3.77 -6.47
C MET A 70 4.10 -5.09 -6.75
N ILE A 71 3.44 -6.20 -6.40
CA ILE A 71 3.91 -7.55 -6.72
C ILE A 71 2.89 -8.17 -7.67
N LEU A 72 3.35 -8.55 -8.86
CA LEU A 72 2.58 -9.36 -9.80
C LEU A 72 2.96 -10.82 -9.57
N ASP A 73 2.08 -11.53 -8.89
CA ASP A 73 2.22 -12.96 -8.64
C ASP A 73 1.50 -13.78 -9.70
N GLY A 74 2.03 -14.96 -9.96
CA GLY A 74 1.46 -16.03 -10.76
C GLY A 74 1.94 -17.39 -10.29
N ASP A 75 1.37 -18.48 -10.80
CA ASP A 75 1.68 -19.85 -10.34
C ASP A 75 3.20 -20.18 -10.31
N ASP A 76 3.94 -19.68 -11.32
CA ASP A 76 5.39 -19.94 -11.48
C ASP A 76 6.22 -18.64 -11.59
N SER A 77 5.65 -17.47 -11.29
CA SER A 77 6.33 -16.18 -11.45
C SER A 77 5.97 -15.20 -10.34
N CYS A 78 6.94 -14.41 -9.89
CA CYS A 78 6.74 -13.31 -8.97
C CYS A 78 7.59 -12.13 -9.47
N GLU A 79 6.93 -11.04 -9.85
CA GLU A 79 7.60 -9.80 -10.25
C GLU A 79 7.30 -8.69 -9.24
N GLU A 80 8.33 -8.28 -8.52
CA GLU A 80 8.26 -7.14 -7.61
C GLU A 80 8.65 -5.85 -8.33
N LYS A 81 7.90 -4.78 -8.08
CA LYS A 81 8.16 -3.47 -8.66
C LYS A 81 7.80 -2.35 -7.69
N GLU A 82 8.78 -1.51 -7.39
CA GLU A 82 8.52 -0.22 -6.75
C GLU A 82 7.51 0.57 -7.58
N TRP A 83 6.41 0.94 -6.93
CA TRP A 83 5.34 1.68 -7.56
C TRP A 83 5.45 3.15 -7.15
N GLU A 84 6.05 3.95 -8.03
CA GLU A 84 6.15 5.39 -7.81
C GLU A 84 4.74 5.96 -7.62
N LEU A 85 4.51 6.69 -6.54
CA LEU A 85 3.25 7.39 -6.25
C LEU A 85 3.37 8.87 -6.63
N THR A 86 2.28 9.42 -7.15
CA THR A 86 2.13 10.88 -7.25
C THR A 86 1.91 11.49 -5.87
N GLN A 87 2.09 12.80 -5.74
CA GLN A 87 1.83 13.50 -4.49
C GLN A 87 0.40 13.31 -3.98
N GLU A 88 -0.60 13.34 -4.87
CA GLU A 88 -2.01 13.13 -4.51
C GLU A 88 -2.25 11.70 -3.99
N GLU A 89 -1.62 10.70 -4.60
CA GLU A 89 -1.70 9.30 -4.13
C GLU A 89 -0.97 9.10 -2.80
N LYS A 90 0.19 9.73 -2.60
CA LYS A 90 0.91 9.70 -1.31
C LYS A 90 0.04 10.24 -0.19
N GLU A 91 -0.61 11.38 -0.40
CA GLU A 91 -1.54 11.99 0.57
C GLU A 91 -2.76 11.09 0.81
N PHE A 92 -3.32 10.51 -0.25
CA PHE A 92 -4.44 9.58 -0.17
C PHE A 92 -4.11 8.34 0.67
N PHE A 93 -2.99 7.66 0.38
CA PHE A 93 -2.59 6.46 1.11
C PHE A 93 -2.13 6.77 2.53
N HIS A 94 -1.43 7.88 2.76
CA HIS A 94 -1.09 8.32 4.11
C HIS A 94 -2.35 8.49 4.96
N LYS A 95 -3.38 9.18 4.43
CA LYS A 95 -4.65 9.34 5.11
C LYS A 95 -5.34 8.01 5.36
N MET A 96 -5.35 7.11 4.38
CA MET A 96 -5.97 5.80 4.52
C MET A 96 -5.31 4.96 5.62
N MET A 97 -3.97 4.94 5.68
CA MET A 97 -3.22 4.26 6.72
C MET A 97 -3.47 4.87 8.11
N GLU A 98 -3.50 6.20 8.23
CA GLU A 98 -3.82 6.89 9.48
C GLU A 98 -5.25 6.57 9.96
N ASP A 99 -6.24 6.69 9.08
CA ASP A 99 -7.64 6.38 9.41
C ASP A 99 -7.79 4.90 9.84
N TYR A 100 -7.09 3.99 9.16
CA TYR A 100 -7.10 2.56 9.48
C TYR A 100 -6.44 2.26 10.83
N CYS A 101 -5.26 2.83 11.09
CA CYS A 101 -4.57 2.72 12.38
C CYS A 101 -5.43 3.26 13.52
N MET A 102 -6.06 4.42 13.33
CA MET A 102 -6.98 5.00 14.30
C MET A 102 -8.17 4.08 14.56
N GLN A 103 -8.77 3.50 13.51
CA GLN A 103 -9.92 2.60 13.65
C GLN A 103 -9.56 1.30 14.38
N LYS A 104 -8.40 0.71 14.10
CA LYS A 104 -7.99 -0.61 14.61
C LYS A 104 -7.28 -0.55 15.96
N ASN A 105 -6.44 0.45 16.16
CA ASN A 105 -5.53 0.55 17.30
C ASN A 105 -5.82 1.77 18.20
N GLY A 106 -6.70 2.68 17.77
CA GLY A 106 -7.08 3.87 18.53
C GLY A 106 -5.95 4.87 18.70
N CYS A 107 -5.01 4.93 17.75
CA CYS A 107 -3.89 5.85 17.74
C CYS A 107 -3.46 6.23 16.33
N THR A 108 -2.60 7.24 16.22
CA THR A 108 -1.95 7.62 14.94
C THR A 108 -0.89 6.60 14.55
N LEU A 109 -0.45 6.61 13.27
CA LEU A 109 0.67 5.77 12.81
C LEU A 109 1.95 6.04 13.62
N ARG A 110 2.18 7.32 13.95
CA ARG A 110 3.32 7.73 14.77
C ARG A 110 3.29 7.09 16.15
N GLU A 111 2.18 7.20 16.85
CA GLU A 111 2.00 6.61 18.18
C GLU A 111 2.04 5.07 18.12
N PHE A 112 1.52 4.47 17.04
CA PHE A 112 1.59 3.03 16.84
C PHE A 112 3.03 2.55 16.71
N PHE A 113 3.83 3.22 15.87
CA PHE A 113 5.26 2.94 15.73
C PHE A 113 6.02 3.11 17.05
N ASP A 114 5.79 4.21 17.76
CA ASP A 114 6.49 4.52 19.01
C ASP A 114 6.14 3.53 20.16
N ARG A 115 4.95 2.92 20.15
CA ARG A 115 4.52 1.96 21.19
C ARG A 115 5.19 0.61 21.09
N GLU A 116 5.42 0.12 19.88
CA GLU A 116 5.95 -1.23 19.64
C GLU A 116 7.48 -1.27 19.69
N LEU A 117 8.15 -0.11 19.69
CA LEU A 117 9.60 0.02 19.94
C LEU A 117 9.97 0.25 21.42
N GLY A 118 8.99 0.46 22.29
CA GLY A 118 9.17 0.73 23.73
C GLY A 118 9.02 -0.51 24.61
#